data_AF-A0A369JHT2-F1
#
_entry.id   AF-A0A369JHT2-F1
#
_cell.length_a   1.000
_cell.length_b   1.000
_cell.length_c   1.000
_cell.angle_alpha   90.00
_cell.angle_beta   90.00
_cell.angle_gamma   90.00
#
_symmetry.space_group_name_H-M   'P 1'
#
loop_
_entity.id
_entity.type
_entity.pdbx_description
1 polymer ?
#
loop_
_entity_poly.entity_id
_entity_poly.type
_entity_poly.pdbx_seq_one_letter_code
_entity_poly.pdbx_strand_id
1 'polypeptide(L)'
;MLRQLNQVYRVSNESPTLDNFLRGDKDTQKELFAEWETSPEKARLSSNAIDAGFKIRPTEEELKEMGPEFNELWDKYFKDKPDKPVMYVLRHFIHTPISFGLVLTITGSGRSSLELSLIHI
;
A
#
# COMPACT_ATOMS: atom_id res chain seq x y z
N MET A 1 -2.44 29.14 14.54
CA MET A 1 -1.06 28.74 14.17
C MET A 1 -0.90 27.27 14.53
N LEU A 2 -1.10 26.36 13.58
CA LEU A 2 -1.03 24.91 13.85
C LEU A 2 0.43 24.48 13.93
N ARG A 3 0.82 23.81 15.02
CA ARG A 3 2.15 23.19 15.20
C ARG A 3 2.40 22.24 14.02
N GLN A 4 3.34 22.59 13.16
CA GLN A 4 3.82 21.67 12.13
C GLN A 4 4.60 20.56 12.83
N LEU A 5 4.04 19.35 12.85
CA LEU A 5 4.77 18.16 13.25
C LEU A 5 5.81 17.86 12.16
N ASN A 6 7.05 17.62 12.59
CA ASN A 6 8.21 17.46 11.72
C ASN A 6 8.18 16.06 11.04
N GLN A 7 7.34 15.89 10.01
CA GLN A 7 7.30 14.68 9.20
C GLN A 7 8.43 14.70 8.17
N VAL A 8 9.23 13.63 8.13
CA VAL A 8 10.39 13.48 7.22
C VAL A 8 9.95 13.37 5.76
N TYR A 9 8.75 12.84 5.50
CA TYR A 9 8.16 12.75 4.17
C TYR A 9 6.81 13.48 4.17
N ARG A 10 6.66 14.43 3.25
CA ARG A 10 5.45 15.25 3.11
C ARG A 10 5.09 15.40 1.64
N VAL A 11 3.82 15.20 1.33
CA VAL A 11 3.25 15.47 0.00
C VAL A 11 2.76 16.94 -0.07
N SER A 12 2.49 17.44 -1.27
CA SER A 12 1.95 18.80 -1.42
C SER A 12 0.61 18.94 -0.69
N ASN A 13 0.28 20.15 -0.20
CA ASN A 13 -1.00 20.38 0.48
C ASN A 13 -2.21 20.27 -0.47
N GLU A 14 -1.97 20.32 -1.77
CA GLU A 14 -2.98 20.12 -2.82
C GLU A 14 -3.22 18.63 -3.12
N SER A 15 -2.36 17.74 -2.60
CA SER A 15 -2.52 16.29 -2.80
C SER A 15 -3.71 15.78 -2.00
N PRO A 16 -4.65 15.03 -2.62
CA PRO A 16 -5.75 14.40 -1.91
C PRO A 16 -5.21 13.27 -1.02
N THR A 17 -5.43 13.37 0.30
CA THR A 17 -4.96 12.42 1.32
C THR A 17 -6.02 12.17 2.37
N LEU A 18 -5.94 11.03 3.07
CA LEU A 18 -6.88 10.67 4.15
C LEU A 18 -6.53 11.35 5.47
N ASP A 19 -5.47 12.16 5.51
CA ASP A 19 -4.91 12.66 6.75
C ASP A 19 -5.91 13.53 7.54
N ASN A 20 -6.68 14.38 6.86
CA ASN A 20 -7.69 15.23 7.54
C ASN A 20 -8.84 14.40 8.09
N PHE A 21 -9.28 13.38 7.34
CA PHE A 21 -10.30 12.44 7.80
C PHE A 21 -9.83 11.64 9.02
N LEU A 22 -8.61 11.10 8.99
CA LEU A 22 -7.99 10.35 10.09
C LEU A 22 -7.68 11.22 11.32
N ARG A 23 -7.40 12.52 11.12
CA ARG A 23 -7.25 13.50 12.21
C ARG A 23 -8.58 13.91 12.85
N GLY A 24 -9.71 13.47 12.29
CA GLY A 24 -11.03 13.77 12.84
C GLY A 24 -11.58 15.14 12.48
N ASP A 25 -11.15 15.71 11.34
CA ASP A 25 -11.73 16.95 10.84
C ASP A 25 -13.23 16.75 10.52
N LYS A 26 -14.10 17.48 11.23
CA LYS A 26 -15.54 17.23 11.20
C LYS A 26 -16.18 17.53 9.85
N ASP A 27 -15.68 18.55 9.16
CA ASP A 27 -16.20 18.96 7.86
C ASP A 27 -15.82 17.90 6.80
N THR A 28 -14.55 17.48 6.79
CA THR A 28 -14.05 16.40 5.94
C THR A 28 -14.80 15.09 6.19
N GLN A 29 -15.02 14.70 7.45
CA GLN A 29 -15.77 13.48 7.78
C GLN A 29 -17.22 13.56 7.31
N LYS A 30 -17.89 14.69 7.54
CA LYS A 30 -19.28 14.86 7.13
C LYS A 30 -19.45 14.79 5.62
N GLU A 31 -18.56 15.43 4.86
CA GLU A 31 -18.54 15.38 3.39
C GLU A 31 -18.40 13.93 2.90
N LEU A 32 -17.41 13.23 3.42
CA LEU A 32 -17.07 11.89 2.99
C LEU A 32 -18.14 10.85 3.39
N PHE A 33 -18.76 10.97 4.57
CA PHE A 33 -19.91 10.14 4.94
C PHE A 33 -21.14 10.44 4.06
N ALA A 34 -21.42 11.70 3.77
CA ALA A 34 -22.55 12.07 2.90
C ALA A 34 -22.37 11.54 1.46
N GLU A 35 -21.14 11.55 0.94
CA GLU A 35 -20.79 10.97 -0.36
C GLU A 35 -21.08 9.46 -0.37
N TRP A 36 -20.70 8.75 0.70
CA TRP A 36 -20.95 7.32 0.84
C TRP A 36 -22.44 6.96 0.91
N GLU A 37 -23.24 7.74 1.64
CA GLU A 37 -24.70 7.54 1.72
C GLU A 37 -25.41 7.85 0.39
N THR A 38 -24.91 8.81 -0.40
CA THR A 38 -25.57 9.25 -1.63
C THR A 38 -25.22 8.39 -2.84
N SER A 39 -23.95 7.97 -2.96
CA SER A 39 -23.44 7.23 -4.12
C SER A 39 -22.31 6.29 -3.68
N PRO A 40 -22.63 5.21 -2.95
CA PRO A 40 -21.62 4.32 -2.37
C PRO A 40 -20.71 3.69 -3.42
N GLU A 41 -21.16 3.55 -4.67
CA GLU A 41 -20.38 2.98 -5.78
C GLU A 41 -19.28 3.89 -6.31
N LYS A 42 -19.29 5.18 -5.95
CA LYS A 42 -18.26 6.17 -6.33
C LYS A 42 -17.62 6.86 -5.14
N ALA A 43 -18.07 6.54 -3.93
CA ALA A 43 -17.64 7.21 -2.73
C ALA A 43 -16.18 6.89 -2.40
N ARG A 44 -15.43 7.92 -1.99
CA ARG A 44 -14.05 7.79 -1.53
C ARG A 44 -13.94 6.88 -0.31
N LEU A 45 -14.98 6.81 0.53
CA LEU A 45 -15.05 5.90 1.67
C LEU A 45 -15.19 4.42 1.29
N SER A 46 -15.55 4.13 0.04
CA SER A 46 -15.65 2.75 -0.45
C SER A 46 -14.30 2.18 -0.89
N SER A 47 -13.21 2.93 -0.72
CA SER A 47 -11.82 2.47 -0.90
C SER A 47 -11.09 2.35 0.43
N ASN A 48 -10.09 1.47 0.50
CA ASN A 48 -9.13 1.43 1.61
C ASN A 48 -8.03 2.51 1.47
N ALA A 49 -8.13 3.36 0.45
CA ALA A 49 -7.21 4.43 0.11
C ALA A 49 -5.77 3.96 -0.23
N ILE A 50 -5.58 2.69 -0.61
CA ILE A 50 -4.33 2.15 -1.16
C ILE A 50 -4.57 1.83 -2.63
N ASP A 51 -4.37 2.85 -3.47
CA ASP A 51 -4.75 2.77 -4.89
C ASP A 51 -3.63 2.20 -5.79
N ALA A 52 -2.42 2.00 -5.25
CA ALA A 52 -1.33 1.41 -6.03
C ALA A 52 -0.29 0.71 -5.15
N GLY A 53 0.31 -0.35 -5.69
CA GLY A 53 1.43 -1.04 -5.07
C GLY A 53 2.32 -1.77 -6.05
N PHE A 54 3.56 -2.01 -5.66
CA PHE A 54 4.53 -2.79 -6.43
C PHE A 54 5.22 -3.83 -5.56
N LYS A 55 5.44 -5.00 -6.17
CA LYS A 55 6.28 -6.06 -5.64
C LYS A 55 7.64 -5.93 -6.31
N ILE A 56 8.69 -5.71 -5.54
CA ILE A 56 10.04 -5.48 -6.08
C ILE A 56 11.02 -6.52 -5.59
N ARG A 57 11.96 -6.83 -6.47
CA ARG A 57 13.06 -7.75 -6.26
C ARG A 57 14.35 -7.01 -6.62
N PRO A 58 15.33 -6.93 -5.71
CA PRO A 58 16.57 -6.22 -5.98
C PRO A 58 17.33 -6.90 -7.12
N THR A 59 18.01 -6.07 -7.90
CA THR A 59 19.02 -6.49 -8.87
C THR A 59 20.29 -6.95 -8.15
N GLU A 60 21.19 -7.64 -8.87
CA GLU A 60 22.48 -8.06 -8.31
C GLU A 60 23.36 -6.87 -7.87
N GLU A 61 23.18 -5.70 -8.49
CA GLU A 61 23.91 -4.49 -8.10
C GLU A 61 23.37 -3.94 -6.78
N GLU A 62 22.05 -3.83 -6.63
CA GLU A 62 21.40 -3.37 -5.40
C GLU A 62 21.66 -4.32 -4.21
N LEU A 63 21.76 -5.63 -4.45
CA LEU A 63 22.10 -6.61 -3.41
C LEU A 63 23.47 -6.36 -2.77
N LYS A 64 24.45 -5.87 -3.53
CA LYS A 64 25.78 -5.56 -3.00
C LYS A 64 25.74 -4.42 -1.98
N GLU A 65 24.77 -3.52 -2.11
CA GLU A 65 24.58 -2.37 -1.21
C GLU A 65 23.74 -2.70 0.03
N MET A 66 23.03 -3.83 0.05
CA MET A 66 22.15 -4.24 1.16
C MET A 66 22.87 -4.87 2.36
N GLY A 67 24.18 -5.09 2.25
CA GLY A 67 25.03 -5.60 3.33
C GLY A 67 25.10 -7.13 3.44
N PRO A 68 26.05 -7.66 4.23
CA PRO A 68 26.38 -9.09 4.25
C PRO A 68 25.29 -9.98 4.86
N GLU A 69 24.60 -9.52 5.91
CA GLU A 69 23.54 -10.31 6.57
C GLU A 69 22.34 -10.56 5.65
N PHE A 70 21.95 -9.54 4.87
CA PHE A 70 20.86 -9.68 3.91
C PHE A 70 21.26 -10.57 2.73
N ASN A 71 22.51 -10.49 2.28
CA ASN A 71 23.02 -11.34 1.20
C ASN A 71 23.03 -12.83 1.58
N GLU A 72 23.35 -13.17 2.84
CA GLU A 72 23.24 -14.55 3.32
C GLU A 72 21.79 -15.05 3.29
N LEU A 73 20.85 -14.22 3.76
CA LEU A 73 19.42 -14.54 3.70
C LEU A 73 18.92 -14.68 2.24
N TRP A 74 19.39 -13.81 1.36
CA TRP A 74 19.08 -13.84 -0.07
C TRP A 74 19.51 -15.18 -0.68
N ASP A 75 20.76 -15.58 -0.47
CA ASP A 75 21.30 -16.84 -0.99
C ASP A 75 20.54 -18.06 -0.45
N LYS A 76 20.16 -18.04 0.84
CA LYS A 76 19.43 -19.15 1.47
C LYS A 76 17.97 -19.26 1.03
N TYR A 77 17.29 -18.13 0.77
CA TYR A 77 15.84 -18.11 0.68
C TYR A 77 15.28 -17.63 -0.67
N PHE A 78 15.92 -16.65 -1.32
CA PHE A 78 15.38 -15.91 -2.48
C PHE A 78 16.10 -16.15 -3.80
N LYS A 79 17.38 -16.56 -3.77
CA LYS A 79 18.20 -16.77 -4.98
C LYS A 79 17.55 -17.72 -5.98
N ASP A 80 17.16 -18.91 -5.51
CA ASP A 80 16.56 -19.96 -6.34
C ASP A 80 15.03 -19.87 -6.43
N LYS A 81 14.42 -18.81 -5.90
CA LYS A 81 12.96 -18.61 -5.84
C LYS A 81 12.56 -17.30 -6.52
N PRO A 82 12.54 -17.26 -7.87
CA PRO A 82 12.28 -16.03 -8.64
C PRO A 82 10.84 -15.51 -8.49
N ASP A 83 9.92 -16.35 -8.03
CA ASP A 83 8.52 -16.03 -7.73
C ASP A 83 8.34 -15.20 -6.45
N LYS A 84 9.37 -15.12 -5.59
CA LYS A 84 9.28 -14.45 -4.30
C LYS A 84 9.76 -13.00 -4.37
N PRO A 85 8.87 -12.02 -4.16
CA PRO A 85 9.27 -10.63 -4.01
C PRO A 85 9.95 -10.39 -2.66
N VAL A 86 10.89 -9.44 -2.62
CA VAL A 86 11.61 -9.06 -1.39
C VAL A 86 10.89 -7.97 -0.63
N MET A 87 10.36 -6.97 -1.34
CA MET A 87 9.71 -5.82 -0.72
C MET A 87 8.39 -5.49 -1.41
N TYR A 88 7.44 -5.06 -0.60
CA TYR A 88 6.17 -4.49 -1.03
C TYR A 88 6.19 -3.01 -0.74
N VAL A 89 5.86 -2.20 -1.75
CA VAL A 89 5.64 -0.77 -1.56
C VAL A 89 4.21 -0.47 -1.93
N LEU A 90 3.51 0.18 -1.01
CA LEU A 90 2.11 0.56 -1.13
C LEU A 90 2.01 2.08 -1.06
N ARG A 91 1.19 2.66 -1.93
CA ARG A 91 0.97 4.10 -1.99
C ARG A 91 -0.49 4.40 -1.69
N HIS A 92 -0.70 5.35 -0.77
CA HIS A 92 -2.03 5.79 -0.38
C HIS A 92 -2.49 6.97 -1.24
N PHE A 93 -3.69 6.89 -1.81
CA PHE A 93 -4.38 7.94 -2.56
C PHE A 93 -5.89 7.88 -2.27
N ILE A 94 -6.62 8.93 -2.64
CA ILE A 94 -8.09 9.03 -2.43
C ILE A 94 -8.85 9.17 -3.75
N HIS A 95 -8.19 9.37 -4.89
CA HIS A 95 -8.84 10.04 -6.02
C HIS A 95 -9.23 9.17 -7.21
N THR A 96 -9.45 7.87 -7.05
CA THR A 96 -10.02 7.10 -8.17
C THR A 96 -11.09 6.11 -7.71
N PRO A 97 -12.30 6.13 -8.30
CA PRO A 97 -13.20 5.00 -8.26
C PRO A 97 -12.62 3.94 -9.19
N ILE A 98 -11.61 3.21 -8.71
CA ILE A 98 -11.26 1.93 -9.33
C ILE A 98 -12.06 0.88 -8.58
N SER A 99 -13.23 0.56 -9.13
CA SER A 99 -13.94 -0.63 -8.73
C SER A 99 -13.07 -1.83 -9.11
N PHE A 100 -12.40 -2.46 -8.14
CA PHE A 100 -12.29 -3.91 -7.91
C PHE A 100 -11.28 -4.18 -6.77
N GLY A 101 -11.79 -4.35 -5.54
CA GLY A 101 -10.98 -4.76 -4.40
C GLY A 101 -10.79 -6.28 -4.33
N LEU A 102 -9.52 -6.71 -4.24
CA LEU A 102 -9.09 -7.83 -3.38
C LEU A 102 -7.58 -7.74 -3.11
N VAL A 103 -7.19 -7.47 -1.85
CA VAL A 103 -5.83 -7.74 -1.37
C VAL A 103 -5.90 -8.82 -0.29
N LEU A 104 -5.45 -10.02 -0.63
CA LEU A 104 -5.00 -11.03 0.32
C LEU A 104 -3.74 -11.69 -0.24
N THR A 105 -2.64 -11.70 0.51
CA THR A 105 -1.52 -12.62 0.23
C THR A 105 -1.00 -13.17 1.55
N ILE A 106 -1.34 -14.42 1.84
CA ILE A 106 -0.76 -15.21 2.95
C ILE A 106 0.38 -16.03 2.33
N THR A 107 1.63 -15.73 2.70
CA THR A 107 2.79 -16.56 2.34
C THR A 107 3.05 -17.58 3.44
N GLY A 108 2.40 -18.73 3.36
CA GLY A 108 2.66 -19.90 4.23
C GLY A 108 3.25 -21.06 3.43
N SER A 109 4.54 -21.35 3.59
CA SER A 109 5.14 -22.55 3.02
C SER A 109 4.95 -23.75 3.96
N GLY A 110 3.92 -24.57 3.71
CA GLY A 110 3.81 -25.90 4.32
C GLY A 110 2.38 -26.43 4.47
N ARG A 111 1.95 -27.27 3.51
CA ARG A 111 0.81 -28.20 3.56
C ARG A 111 -0.54 -27.65 4.08
N SER A 112 -1.09 -26.70 3.34
CA SER A 112 -2.51 -26.61 3.00
C SER A 112 -2.63 -25.52 1.95
N SER A 113 -2.67 -25.96 0.70
CA SER A 113 -2.72 -25.16 -0.52
C SER A 113 -3.80 -24.07 -0.46
N LEU A 114 -3.39 -22.81 -0.56
CA LEU A 114 -4.16 -21.69 -1.10
C LEU A 114 -3.19 -20.72 -1.80
N GLU A 115 -3.03 -20.89 -3.12
CA GLU A 115 -2.59 -19.80 -3.98
C GLU A 115 -3.81 -18.91 -4.27
N LEU A 116 -3.65 -17.59 -4.08
CA LEU A 116 -4.51 -16.59 -4.69
C LEU A 116 -3.64 -15.46 -5.23
N SER A 117 -3.53 -15.40 -6.55
CA SER A 117 -2.93 -14.32 -7.32
C SER A 117 -4.06 -13.54 -7.98
N LEU A 118 -4.36 -12.34 -7.46
CA LEU A 118 -5.11 -11.33 -8.19
C LEU A 118 -4.45 -9.97 -7.95
N ILE A 119 -3.96 -9.36 -9.02
CA ILE A 119 -3.56 -7.95 -9.08
C ILE A 119 -4.56 -7.30 -10.04
N HIS A 120 -5.48 -6.52 -9.51
CA HIS A 120 -6.18 -5.48 -10.26
C HIS A 120 -6.15 -4.23 -9.37
N ILE A 121 -5.64 -3.15 -9.96
CA ILE A 121 -5.58 -1.79 -9.40
C ILE A 121 -7.01 -1.34 -9.11
#